data_AF-A0A6N0X155-F1
#
_entry.id   AF-A0A6N0X155-F1
#
_cell.length_a   1.000
_cell.length_b   1.000
_cell.length_c   1.000
_cell.angle_alpha   90.00
_cell.angle_beta   90.00
_cell.angle_gamma   90.00
#
_symmetry.space_group_name_H-M   'P 1'
#
loop_
_entity.id
_entity.type
_entity.pdbx_description
1 polymer ?
#
loop_
_entity_poly.entity_id
_entity_poly.type
_entity_poly.pdbx_seq_one_letter_code
_entity_poly.pdbx_strand_id
1 'polypeptide(L)'
;MAGFRFSRFGASVALAALALAGCNRAAPNEQALLNNQSAAAPLPNLPATLPMTDAPAPPLATAPRATALPDARPIRAVRVRDAGSGAEYAYADAAYQFADALGEAPPDYGFDYDGVEPWAWQGYDDSVVFAEPVSGGYRTYYYRPGADEPYFVRDPYYSYGYDDGQLAVVYAPDGGVVPWADYGPQVVYASRYLVRGRDLWRASFERRIAISAQAWTERRSDWFAERQQWAATRARQPMWVDYARQDWAAQRHWQAEEARRAADARRFAAWQAQDFRPAPPPRAIPPQWQQASWARDPHRFAPVAAAAVAGGAAVAGGMMAHNAQLAAERQQALAARQQQQARQAQLVDTARIQQEQVRQQHALVEQQQQAHADQMRQQAMRLQQQQARTAEMNQRSVQQAARQQQARAADMAHREQANAARAQQQARAVEMDQHRAQQAARMEQQQRARAADTARREQAGAARAQEMRAHAEQQQQMRAAAMSQRREQQVARMEQQQQARAADMARREQANAARAQEMQARAQQQQQARADQAAQRAEMQAVRAQEQHAAPRPPAPPHPSEPPRHGPERPR
;
A
#
# COMPACT_ATOMS: atom_id res chain seq x y z
N MET A 1 3.10 -78.67 -0.84
CA MET A 1 2.48 -78.36 -2.14
C MET A 1 3.48 -77.52 -2.95
N ALA A 2 3.56 -77.66 -4.26
CA ALA A 2 4.54 -76.95 -5.13
C ALA A 2 3.99 -75.58 -5.61
N GLY A 3 4.79 -74.62 -6.07
CA GLY A 3 6.26 -74.48 -6.18
C GLY A 3 6.64 -72.99 -6.39
N PHE A 4 7.85 -72.52 -6.02
CA PHE A 4 9.03 -72.37 -6.90
C PHE A 4 8.73 -71.70 -8.26
N ARG A 5 9.40 -70.62 -8.73
CA ARG A 5 10.80 -70.11 -8.60
C ARG A 5 10.81 -68.55 -8.53
N PHE A 6 11.80 -67.78 -8.04
CA PHE A 6 13.24 -67.62 -8.40
C PHE A 6 13.45 -67.30 -9.91
N SER A 7 14.27 -66.33 -10.39
CA SER A 7 15.30 -65.41 -9.86
C SER A 7 15.28 -64.08 -10.67
N ARG A 8 15.66 -62.88 -10.17
CA ARG A 8 17.02 -62.34 -9.89
C ARG A 8 18.04 -62.43 -11.06
N PHE A 9 18.40 -61.28 -11.64
CA PHE A 9 19.74 -60.80 -12.08
C PHE A 9 19.57 -59.36 -12.66
N GLY A 10 20.51 -58.41 -12.61
CA GLY A 10 21.76 -58.35 -11.86
C GLY A 10 22.86 -57.54 -12.58
N ALA A 11 23.40 -56.50 -11.92
CA ALA A 11 24.53 -55.64 -12.37
C ALA A 11 24.31 -54.81 -13.66
N SER A 12 25.14 -53.83 -14.06
CA SER A 12 25.82 -52.68 -13.39
C SER A 12 26.98 -52.21 -14.29
N VAL A 13 27.27 -50.89 -14.32
CA VAL A 13 28.49 -50.24 -14.85
C VAL A 13 28.75 -50.31 -16.37
N ALA A 14 28.79 -49.12 -17.01
CA ALA A 14 29.92 -48.67 -17.85
C ALA A 14 29.87 -47.15 -18.09
N LEU A 15 31.03 -46.51 -18.22
CA LEU A 15 31.20 -45.10 -18.63
C LEU A 15 31.91 -45.04 -20.00
N ALA A 16 31.33 -44.33 -20.98
CA ALA A 16 32.00 -43.67 -22.11
C ALA A 16 30.91 -42.92 -22.92
N ALA A 17 31.01 -41.69 -23.47
CA ALA A 17 32.07 -40.71 -23.76
C ALA A 17 32.21 -40.43 -25.28
N LEU A 18 31.97 -39.17 -25.65
CA LEU A 18 32.52 -38.43 -26.81
C LEU A 18 32.22 -38.86 -28.27
N ALA A 19 31.23 -38.14 -28.84
CA ALA A 19 31.42 -37.17 -29.94
C ALA A 19 31.43 -37.58 -31.43
N LEU A 20 31.27 -36.52 -32.26
CA LEU A 20 31.52 -36.35 -33.71
C LEU A 20 30.48 -36.83 -34.75
N ALA A 21 29.68 -35.86 -35.21
CA ALA A 21 29.50 -35.39 -36.60
C ALA A 21 29.34 -36.39 -37.79
N GLY A 22 28.25 -36.20 -38.56
CA GLY A 22 28.08 -36.71 -39.93
C GLY A 22 26.78 -36.21 -40.58
N CYS A 23 26.80 -35.79 -41.86
CA CYS A 23 25.67 -35.10 -42.51
C CYS A 23 25.22 -35.77 -43.82
N ASN A 24 23.89 -35.91 -44.02
CA ASN A 24 23.20 -36.19 -45.30
C ASN A 24 23.52 -37.55 -45.98
N ARG A 25 22.63 -38.18 -46.77
CA ARG A 25 21.73 -37.60 -47.79
C ARG A 25 20.63 -38.60 -48.25
N ALA A 26 19.53 -38.06 -48.75
CA ALA A 26 18.48 -38.68 -49.59
C ALA A 26 17.44 -39.63 -48.94
N ALA A 27 16.22 -39.56 -49.49
CA ALA A 27 15.01 -40.35 -49.21
C ALA A 27 14.61 -41.11 -50.53
N PRO A 28 13.43 -41.76 -50.74
CA PRO A 28 12.10 -41.53 -50.13
C PRO A 28 11.34 -42.79 -49.64
N ASN A 29 10.21 -42.57 -48.95
CA ASN A 29 9.02 -43.44 -49.02
C ASN A 29 7.77 -42.66 -48.53
N GLU A 30 6.72 -42.58 -49.35
CA GLU A 30 5.64 -41.57 -49.23
C GLU A 30 4.49 -41.95 -48.27
N GLN A 31 4.75 -42.75 -47.23
CA GLN A 31 3.70 -43.34 -46.39
C GLN A 31 3.68 -42.86 -44.92
N ALA A 32 4.38 -41.75 -44.62
CA ALA A 32 4.26 -41.02 -43.34
C ALA A 32 3.30 -39.82 -43.40
N LEU A 33 2.52 -39.69 -44.49
CA LEU A 33 1.84 -38.46 -44.95
C LEU A 33 0.61 -38.00 -44.13
N LEU A 34 0.44 -38.48 -42.89
CA LEU A 34 -0.71 -38.14 -42.02
C LEU A 34 -0.35 -37.72 -40.59
N ASN A 35 0.91 -37.85 -40.14
CA ASN A 35 1.30 -37.66 -38.74
C ASN A 35 2.39 -36.58 -38.53
N ASN A 36 2.44 -35.51 -39.35
CA ASN A 36 3.45 -34.45 -39.15
C ASN A 36 3.03 -33.03 -39.61
N GLN A 37 1.96 -32.52 -39.01
CA GLN A 37 1.69 -31.09 -38.83
C GLN A 37 1.16 -30.94 -37.38
N SER A 38 1.62 -30.02 -36.53
CA SER A 38 2.30 -28.75 -36.81
C SER A 38 3.59 -28.56 -36.01
N ALA A 39 4.71 -28.44 -36.71
CA ALA A 39 5.94 -27.83 -36.21
C ALA A 39 6.47 -26.87 -37.29
N ALA A 40 5.66 -25.85 -37.61
CA ALA A 40 6.07 -24.79 -38.54
C ALA A 40 7.31 -24.09 -37.98
N ALA A 41 8.34 -23.91 -38.80
CA ALA A 41 9.47 -23.07 -38.43
C ALA A 41 8.95 -21.65 -38.13
N PRO A 42 9.44 -20.98 -37.07
CA PRO A 42 8.95 -19.65 -36.72
C PRO A 42 9.17 -18.69 -37.88
N LEU A 43 8.08 -18.10 -38.38
CA LEU A 43 8.14 -17.11 -39.45
C LEU A 43 9.02 -15.93 -39.03
N PRO A 44 9.80 -15.33 -39.94
CA PRO A 44 10.64 -14.19 -39.60
C PRO A 44 9.76 -13.02 -39.16
N ASN A 45 9.93 -12.56 -37.91
CA ASN A 45 9.14 -11.47 -37.33
C ASN A 45 9.15 -10.23 -38.25
N LEU A 46 8.00 -10.00 -38.89
CA LEU A 46 7.71 -8.76 -39.61
C LEU A 46 7.71 -7.58 -38.62
N PRO A 47 8.03 -6.36 -39.07
CA PRO A 47 7.92 -5.19 -38.20
C PRO A 47 6.51 -5.09 -37.62
N ALA A 48 6.44 -4.84 -36.30
CA ALA A 48 5.19 -4.81 -35.56
C ALA A 48 4.31 -3.60 -35.92
N THR A 49 4.92 -2.52 -36.44
CA THR A 49 4.26 -1.33 -36.96
C THR A 49 4.90 -0.92 -38.28
N LEU A 50 4.10 -0.60 -39.30
CA LEU A 50 4.54 -0.05 -40.58
C LEU A 50 4.31 1.48 -40.63
N PRO A 51 5.10 2.24 -41.41
CA PRO A 51 4.76 3.61 -41.74
C PRO A 51 3.45 3.64 -42.53
N MET A 52 2.58 4.62 -42.26
CA MET A 52 1.34 4.82 -43.03
C MET A 52 1.65 5.43 -44.41
N THR A 53 0.74 5.31 -45.36
CA THR A 53 0.86 5.91 -46.70
C THR A 53 -0.07 7.10 -46.89
N ASP A 54 0.33 8.01 -47.77
CA ASP A 54 -0.48 9.10 -48.33
C ASP A 54 -1.33 8.66 -49.54
N ALA A 55 -1.25 7.37 -49.91
CA ALA A 55 -2.01 6.79 -51.00
C ALA A 55 -3.54 6.85 -50.75
N PRO A 56 -4.37 6.95 -51.81
CA PRO A 56 -5.82 7.00 -51.67
C PRO A 56 -6.40 5.81 -50.88
N ALA A 57 -7.52 6.04 -50.20
CA ALA A 57 -8.21 4.98 -49.49
C ALA A 57 -8.68 3.87 -50.48
N PRO A 58 -8.40 2.58 -50.20
CA PRO A 58 -8.98 1.50 -50.97
C PRO A 58 -10.51 1.41 -50.70
N PRO A 59 -11.32 1.00 -51.69
CA PRO A 59 -12.76 0.80 -51.49
C PRO A 59 -13.04 -0.16 -50.33
N LEU A 60 -14.00 0.19 -49.47
CA LEU A 60 -14.34 -0.62 -48.29
C LEU A 60 -15.07 -1.92 -48.68
N ALA A 61 -14.31 -3.00 -48.83
CA ALA A 61 -14.86 -4.35 -48.76
C ALA A 61 -15.27 -4.68 -47.31
N THR A 62 -16.31 -5.50 -47.15
CA THR A 62 -16.77 -5.98 -45.83
C THR A 62 -16.79 -7.50 -45.79
N ALA A 63 -16.36 -8.08 -44.68
CA ALA A 63 -16.32 -9.52 -44.48
C ALA A 63 -17.72 -10.10 -44.26
N PRO A 64 -17.95 -11.40 -44.57
CA PRO A 64 -19.26 -12.00 -44.42
C PRO A 64 -19.75 -12.04 -42.96
N ARG A 65 -21.06 -11.86 -42.80
CA ARG A 65 -21.80 -12.09 -41.54
C ARG A 65 -21.62 -13.55 -41.07
N ALA A 66 -21.79 -13.83 -39.77
CA ALA A 66 -21.59 -15.16 -39.17
C ALA A 66 -22.24 -16.32 -39.95
N THR A 67 -23.49 -16.17 -40.38
CA THR A 67 -24.25 -17.18 -41.14
C THR A 67 -23.76 -17.41 -42.57
N ALA A 68 -22.88 -16.55 -43.09
CA ALA A 68 -22.28 -16.66 -44.42
C ALA A 68 -20.77 -17.00 -44.38
N LEU A 69 -20.18 -17.15 -43.20
CA LEU A 69 -18.87 -17.77 -43.04
C LEU A 69 -18.98 -19.29 -43.28
N PRO A 70 -17.89 -19.97 -43.70
CA PRO A 70 -17.86 -21.43 -43.84
C PRO A 70 -18.34 -22.16 -42.57
N ASP A 71 -18.93 -23.35 -42.74
CA ASP A 71 -19.35 -24.17 -41.61
C ASP A 71 -18.13 -24.69 -40.83
N ALA A 72 -18.13 -24.44 -39.52
CA ALA A 72 -17.11 -24.92 -38.60
C ALA A 72 -17.66 -26.06 -37.73
N ARG A 73 -16.79 -27.00 -37.34
CA ARG A 73 -17.13 -28.03 -36.35
C ARG A 73 -17.53 -27.34 -35.03
N PRO A 74 -18.70 -27.67 -34.43
CA PRO A 74 -19.09 -27.10 -33.14
C PRO A 74 -18.03 -27.32 -32.06
N ILE A 75 -17.53 -26.23 -31.49
CA ILE A 75 -16.66 -26.25 -30.31
C ILE A 75 -17.47 -26.63 -29.07
N ARG A 76 -16.80 -27.22 -28.07
CA ARG A 76 -17.42 -27.41 -26.75
C ARG A 76 -17.61 -26.03 -26.11
N ALA A 77 -18.73 -25.84 -25.42
CA ALA A 77 -18.86 -24.78 -24.43
C ALA A 77 -18.37 -25.28 -23.05
N VAL A 78 -17.66 -24.43 -22.31
CA VAL A 78 -17.27 -24.66 -20.90
C VAL A 78 -17.83 -23.56 -20.01
N ARG A 79 -18.13 -23.85 -18.75
CA ARG A 79 -18.58 -22.82 -17.80
C ARG A 79 -17.38 -22.14 -17.15
N VAL A 80 -17.40 -20.81 -17.11
CA VAL A 80 -16.46 -20.03 -16.30
C VAL A 80 -16.55 -20.47 -14.83
N ARG A 81 -15.41 -20.55 -14.15
CA ARG A 81 -15.35 -20.83 -12.71
C ARG A 81 -16.02 -19.69 -11.94
N ASP A 82 -16.74 -20.03 -10.89
CA ASP A 82 -17.43 -19.06 -10.01
C ASP A 82 -18.44 -18.17 -10.74
N ALA A 83 -19.06 -18.69 -11.82
CA ALA A 83 -20.13 -18.01 -12.56
C ALA A 83 -21.27 -17.54 -11.64
N GLY A 84 -21.80 -16.35 -11.92
CA GLY A 84 -22.69 -15.58 -11.04
C GLY A 84 -21.95 -14.55 -10.16
N SER A 85 -20.63 -14.66 -10.00
CA SER A 85 -19.82 -13.67 -9.27
C SER A 85 -19.38 -12.46 -10.11
N GLY A 86 -19.57 -12.51 -11.45
CA GLY A 86 -19.01 -11.54 -12.38
C GLY A 86 -17.65 -11.95 -12.96
N ALA A 87 -17.07 -13.07 -12.51
CA ALA A 87 -15.89 -13.69 -13.13
C ALA A 87 -16.04 -13.94 -14.64
N GLU A 88 -17.28 -14.10 -15.11
CA GLU A 88 -17.60 -14.19 -16.55
C GLU A 88 -17.10 -12.97 -17.35
N TYR A 89 -17.02 -11.79 -16.74
CA TYR A 89 -16.56 -10.57 -17.42
C TYR A 89 -15.05 -10.50 -17.65
N ALA A 90 -14.25 -11.44 -17.14
CA ALA A 90 -12.80 -11.44 -17.31
C ALA A 90 -12.34 -11.35 -18.79
N TYR A 91 -13.06 -12.00 -19.70
CA TYR A 91 -12.74 -11.99 -21.14
C TYR A 91 -13.08 -10.63 -21.77
N ALA A 92 -14.28 -10.09 -21.50
CA ALA A 92 -14.71 -8.80 -22.01
C ALA A 92 -13.93 -7.62 -21.40
N ASP A 93 -13.57 -7.68 -20.11
CA ASP A 93 -12.82 -6.60 -19.47
C ASP A 93 -11.35 -6.57 -19.92
N ALA A 94 -10.69 -7.73 -20.07
CA ALA A 94 -9.33 -7.78 -20.62
C ALA A 94 -9.27 -7.21 -22.05
N ALA A 95 -10.25 -7.58 -22.89
CA ALA A 95 -10.37 -7.05 -24.25
C ALA A 95 -10.74 -5.54 -24.27
N TYR A 96 -11.60 -5.10 -23.34
CA TYR A 96 -11.96 -3.69 -23.18
C TYR A 96 -10.75 -2.86 -22.75
N GLN A 97 -10.00 -3.29 -21.73
CA GLN A 97 -8.83 -2.57 -21.21
C GLN A 97 -7.75 -2.43 -22.29
N PHE A 98 -7.46 -3.50 -23.05
CA PHE A 98 -6.55 -3.40 -24.19
C PHE A 98 -7.09 -2.44 -25.27
N ALA A 99 -8.37 -2.52 -25.62
CA ALA A 99 -8.98 -1.59 -26.58
C ALA A 99 -9.01 -0.13 -26.10
N ASP A 100 -9.07 0.12 -24.79
CA ASP A 100 -8.99 1.47 -24.22
C ASP A 100 -7.56 2.02 -24.29
N ALA A 101 -6.58 1.17 -24.00
CA ALA A 101 -5.16 1.49 -24.10
C ALA A 101 -4.70 1.94 -25.50
N LEU A 102 -5.37 1.44 -26.56
CA LEU A 102 -5.13 1.86 -27.94
C LEU A 102 -5.55 3.32 -28.22
N GLY A 103 -6.45 3.88 -27.41
CA GLY A 103 -6.89 5.28 -27.51
C GLY A 103 -7.38 5.67 -28.91
N GLU A 104 -6.85 6.76 -29.43
CA GLU A 104 -7.10 7.25 -30.80
C GLU A 104 -5.97 6.92 -31.79
N ALA A 105 -5.04 6.02 -31.43
CA ALA A 105 -3.88 5.73 -32.28
C ALA A 105 -4.29 4.98 -33.57
N PRO A 106 -3.70 5.33 -34.73
CA PRO A 106 -3.87 4.56 -35.95
C PRO A 106 -3.43 3.10 -35.76
N PRO A 107 -4.03 2.15 -36.50
CA PRO A 107 -3.57 0.76 -36.49
C PRO A 107 -2.12 0.66 -36.95
N ASP A 108 -1.46 -0.42 -36.55
CA ASP A 108 -0.03 -0.64 -36.77
C ASP A 108 0.28 -1.18 -38.17
N TYR A 109 -0.61 -1.99 -38.74
CA TYR A 109 -0.57 -2.48 -40.11
C TYR A 109 -1.95 -2.99 -40.54
N GLY A 110 -2.18 -3.09 -41.85
CA GLY A 110 -3.27 -3.87 -42.43
C GLY A 110 -2.75 -5.21 -42.95
N PHE A 111 -3.66 -6.08 -43.36
CA PHE A 111 -3.37 -7.27 -44.16
C PHE A 111 -4.56 -7.55 -45.09
N ASP A 112 -4.36 -8.36 -46.13
CA ASP A 112 -5.44 -8.81 -47.02
C ASP A 112 -5.97 -10.17 -46.53
N TYR A 113 -7.29 -10.32 -46.51
CA TYR A 113 -7.94 -11.60 -46.21
C TYR A 113 -9.32 -11.67 -46.90
N ASP A 114 -9.55 -12.68 -47.75
CA ASP A 114 -10.75 -12.79 -48.61
C ASP A 114 -11.05 -11.53 -49.46
N GLY A 115 -10.05 -10.70 -49.79
CA GLY A 115 -10.25 -9.41 -50.47
C GLY A 115 -10.79 -8.29 -49.56
N VAL A 116 -10.73 -8.48 -48.25
CA VAL A 116 -11.02 -7.48 -47.21
C VAL A 116 -9.70 -6.99 -46.60
N GLU A 117 -9.66 -5.74 -46.15
CA GLU A 117 -8.55 -5.17 -45.37
C GLU A 117 -8.91 -5.09 -43.87
N PRO A 118 -8.67 -6.15 -43.06
CA PRO A 118 -8.57 -6.03 -41.62
C PRO A 118 -7.41 -5.12 -41.18
N TRP A 119 -7.60 -4.47 -40.05
CA TRP A 119 -6.59 -3.64 -39.38
C TRP A 119 -6.10 -4.29 -38.10
N ALA A 120 -4.80 -4.20 -37.83
CA ALA A 120 -4.18 -4.76 -36.65
C ALA A 120 -3.59 -3.67 -35.73
N TRP A 121 -3.74 -3.85 -34.42
CA TRP A 121 -2.93 -3.18 -33.40
C TRP A 121 -2.20 -4.23 -32.57
N GLN A 122 -0.88 -4.09 -32.42
CA GLN A 122 -0.05 -4.96 -31.59
C GLN A 122 0.37 -4.21 -30.32
N GLY A 123 -0.09 -4.71 -29.17
CA GLY A 123 0.25 -4.20 -27.83
C GLY A 123 1.72 -4.41 -27.51
N TYR A 124 2.26 -3.65 -26.55
CA TYR A 124 3.67 -3.76 -26.15
C TYR A 124 4.04 -5.17 -25.65
N ASP A 125 3.08 -5.89 -25.07
CA ASP A 125 3.22 -7.24 -24.54
C ASP A 125 3.06 -8.34 -25.61
N ASP A 126 2.98 -7.97 -26.88
CA ASP A 126 2.66 -8.83 -28.03
C ASP A 126 1.23 -9.42 -28.02
N SER A 127 0.31 -8.87 -27.21
CA SER A 127 -1.14 -9.00 -27.44
C SER A 127 -1.51 -8.36 -28.78
N VAL A 128 -2.53 -8.87 -29.46
CA VAL A 128 -2.98 -8.33 -30.77
C VAL A 128 -4.49 -8.17 -30.79
N VAL A 129 -4.99 -7.12 -31.44
CA VAL A 129 -6.39 -7.04 -31.86
C VAL A 129 -6.47 -6.81 -33.37
N PHE A 130 -7.31 -7.59 -34.04
CA PHE A 130 -7.73 -7.33 -35.41
C PHE A 130 -9.13 -6.70 -35.41
N ALA A 131 -9.32 -5.66 -36.22
CA ALA A 131 -10.64 -5.12 -36.57
C ALA A 131 -10.92 -5.43 -38.05
N GLU A 132 -11.88 -6.32 -38.28
CA GLU A 132 -12.35 -6.72 -39.60
C GLU A 132 -13.66 -5.95 -39.91
N PRO A 133 -13.73 -5.14 -40.99
CA PRO A 133 -14.95 -4.43 -41.33
C PRO A 133 -16.05 -5.41 -41.76
N VAL A 134 -17.26 -5.23 -41.24
CA VAL A 134 -18.46 -6.03 -41.54
C VAL A 134 -19.64 -5.11 -41.85
N SER A 135 -20.73 -5.66 -42.38
CA SER A 135 -21.98 -4.90 -42.48
C SER A 135 -22.47 -4.52 -41.08
N GLY A 136 -22.55 -3.21 -40.80
CA GLY A 136 -22.99 -2.67 -39.52
C GLY A 136 -21.89 -2.31 -38.50
N GLY A 137 -20.60 -2.40 -38.87
CA GLY A 137 -19.49 -1.99 -37.99
C GLY A 137 -18.22 -2.83 -38.19
N TYR A 138 -17.51 -3.10 -37.09
CA TYR A 138 -16.35 -3.98 -37.05
C TYR A 138 -16.61 -5.25 -36.25
N ARG A 139 -16.08 -6.37 -36.76
CA ARG A 139 -15.87 -7.59 -35.98
C ARG A 139 -14.43 -7.57 -35.46
N THR A 140 -14.27 -7.67 -34.15
CA THR A 140 -12.98 -7.51 -33.48
C THR A 140 -12.56 -8.81 -32.82
N TYR A 141 -11.29 -9.19 -32.99
CA TYR A 141 -10.70 -10.45 -32.49
C TYR A 141 -9.48 -10.12 -31.64
N TYR A 142 -9.44 -10.60 -30.39
CA TYR A 142 -8.41 -10.27 -29.42
C TYR A 142 -7.59 -11.50 -29.05
N TYR A 143 -6.27 -11.40 -29.18
CA TYR A 143 -5.30 -12.49 -28.99
C TYR A 143 -4.43 -12.21 -27.76
N ARG A 144 -4.12 -13.26 -27.01
CA ARG A 144 -3.11 -13.20 -25.93
C ARG A 144 -1.70 -13.22 -26.54
N PRO A 145 -0.67 -12.77 -25.82
CA PRO A 145 0.71 -12.85 -26.29
C PRO A 145 1.08 -14.26 -26.78
N GLY A 146 1.44 -14.37 -28.05
CA GLY A 146 1.86 -15.63 -28.68
C GLY A 146 0.74 -16.66 -29.00
N ALA A 147 -0.54 -16.34 -28.84
CA ALA A 147 -1.65 -17.24 -29.17
C ALA A 147 -2.12 -17.09 -30.63
N ASP A 148 -2.32 -18.21 -31.35
CA ASP A 148 -2.92 -18.21 -32.70
C ASP A 148 -4.46 -18.22 -32.70
N GLU A 149 -5.08 -18.39 -31.53
CA GLU A 149 -6.53 -18.34 -31.32
C GLU A 149 -6.95 -17.11 -30.50
N PRO A 150 -8.07 -16.45 -30.84
CA PRO A 150 -8.57 -15.30 -30.08
C PRO A 150 -9.22 -15.75 -28.76
N TYR A 151 -8.88 -15.08 -27.65
CA TYR A 151 -9.54 -15.30 -26.35
C TYR A 151 -10.88 -14.56 -26.23
N PHE A 152 -11.11 -13.57 -27.09
CA PHE A 152 -12.37 -12.82 -27.14
C PHE A 152 -12.65 -12.33 -28.57
N VAL A 153 -13.90 -12.44 -29.01
CA VAL A 153 -14.38 -11.90 -30.30
C VAL A 153 -15.67 -11.11 -30.05
N ARG A 154 -15.78 -9.89 -30.58
CA ARG A 154 -17.00 -9.06 -30.57
C ARG A 154 -17.43 -8.78 -32.01
N ASP A 155 -18.71 -8.97 -32.31
CA ASP A 155 -19.36 -8.40 -33.50
C ASP A 155 -20.44 -7.37 -33.08
N PRO A 156 -21.14 -6.69 -34.02
CA PRO A 156 -22.16 -5.69 -33.68
C PRO A 156 -23.40 -6.19 -32.92
N TYR A 157 -23.53 -7.50 -32.67
CA TYR A 157 -24.69 -8.12 -32.03
C TYR A 157 -24.35 -8.97 -30.80
N TYR A 158 -23.21 -9.68 -30.81
CA TYR A 158 -22.79 -10.56 -29.72
C TYR A 158 -21.29 -10.51 -29.48
N SER A 159 -20.88 -10.81 -28.25
CA SER A 159 -19.48 -11.08 -27.91
C SER A 159 -19.31 -12.49 -27.36
N TYR A 160 -18.13 -13.06 -27.55
CA TYR A 160 -17.80 -14.45 -27.26
C TYR A 160 -16.42 -14.50 -26.59
N GLY A 161 -16.35 -15.02 -25.37
CA GLY A 161 -15.08 -15.30 -24.68
C GLY A 161 -14.72 -16.78 -24.78
N TYR A 162 -13.44 -17.07 -25.01
CA TYR A 162 -12.92 -18.41 -25.24
C TYR A 162 -11.84 -18.79 -24.22
N ASP A 163 -11.93 -20.01 -23.73
CA ASP A 163 -10.98 -20.63 -22.80
C ASP A 163 -10.49 -21.92 -23.44
N ASP A 164 -9.19 -22.02 -23.76
CA ASP A 164 -8.57 -23.18 -24.41
C ASP A 164 -9.38 -23.73 -25.62
N GLY A 165 -9.64 -22.87 -26.61
CA GLY A 165 -10.43 -23.17 -27.82
C GLY A 165 -11.92 -23.47 -27.61
N GLN A 166 -12.43 -23.33 -26.37
CA GLN A 166 -13.81 -23.67 -26.01
C GLN A 166 -14.61 -22.39 -25.67
N LEU A 167 -15.91 -22.38 -25.97
CA LEU A 167 -16.77 -21.24 -25.69
C LEU A 167 -17.03 -21.13 -24.18
N ALA A 168 -16.41 -20.15 -23.51
CA ALA A 168 -16.51 -19.95 -22.08
C ALA A 168 -17.70 -19.07 -21.69
N VAL A 169 -17.98 -18.03 -22.49
CA VAL A 169 -19.02 -17.03 -22.21
C VAL A 169 -19.55 -16.40 -23.50
N VAL A 170 -20.85 -16.12 -23.54
CA VAL A 170 -21.49 -15.27 -24.57
C VAL A 170 -22.10 -14.05 -23.88
N TYR A 171 -21.95 -12.88 -24.50
CA TYR A 171 -22.56 -11.62 -24.08
C TYR A 171 -23.51 -11.10 -25.17
N ALA A 172 -24.68 -10.62 -24.75
CA ALA A 172 -25.70 -9.99 -25.58
C ALA A 172 -25.29 -8.56 -26.03
N PRO A 173 -26.05 -7.88 -26.92
CA PRO A 173 -25.67 -6.55 -27.41
C PRO A 173 -25.60 -5.47 -26.31
N ASP A 174 -26.34 -5.66 -25.21
CA ASP A 174 -26.32 -4.80 -24.02
C ASP A 174 -25.19 -5.15 -23.03
N GLY A 175 -24.29 -6.06 -23.40
CA GLY A 175 -23.19 -6.55 -22.57
C GLY A 175 -23.60 -7.55 -21.51
N GLY A 176 -24.89 -7.89 -21.37
CA GLY A 176 -25.34 -8.87 -20.39
C GLY A 176 -24.84 -10.27 -20.75
N VAL A 177 -24.36 -11.02 -19.75
CA VAL A 177 -24.01 -12.44 -19.92
C VAL A 177 -25.26 -13.23 -20.28
N VAL A 178 -25.23 -13.91 -21.43
CA VAL A 178 -26.31 -14.79 -21.87
C VAL A 178 -26.41 -15.99 -20.92
N PRO A 179 -27.60 -16.48 -20.55
CA PRO A 179 -27.71 -17.67 -19.72
C PRO A 179 -27.20 -18.92 -20.46
N TRP A 180 -26.53 -19.81 -19.72
CA TRP A 180 -25.91 -21.03 -20.24
C TRP A 180 -26.83 -21.90 -21.11
N ALA A 181 -28.12 -21.98 -20.75
CA ALA A 181 -29.10 -22.80 -21.46
C ALA A 181 -29.33 -22.32 -22.90
N ASP A 182 -29.11 -21.03 -23.17
CA ASP A 182 -29.48 -20.36 -24.41
C ASP A 182 -28.32 -20.32 -25.43
N TYR A 183 -27.18 -20.96 -25.12
CA TYR A 183 -25.97 -20.94 -25.95
C TYR A 183 -26.11 -21.71 -27.28
N GLY A 184 -27.17 -22.51 -27.47
CA GLY A 184 -27.33 -23.43 -28.60
C GLY A 184 -27.02 -22.82 -29.98
N PRO A 185 -27.69 -21.73 -30.41
CA PRO A 185 -27.38 -21.05 -31.67
C PRO A 185 -25.99 -20.38 -31.68
N GLN A 186 -25.56 -19.88 -30.52
CA GLN A 186 -24.35 -19.07 -30.37
C GLN A 186 -23.07 -19.90 -30.49
N VAL A 187 -23.09 -21.17 -30.08
CA VAL A 187 -21.99 -22.13 -30.31
C VAL A 187 -21.63 -22.20 -31.80
N VAL A 188 -22.61 -22.15 -32.71
CA VAL A 188 -22.35 -22.21 -34.16
C VAL A 188 -21.57 -20.99 -34.64
N TYR A 189 -21.94 -19.78 -34.20
CA TYR A 189 -21.24 -18.55 -34.59
C TYR A 189 -19.86 -18.45 -33.94
N ALA A 190 -19.75 -18.79 -32.65
CA ALA A 190 -18.48 -18.87 -31.94
C ALA A 190 -17.49 -19.81 -32.63
N SER A 191 -17.96 -20.98 -33.08
CA SER A 191 -17.11 -21.95 -33.80
C SER A 191 -16.56 -21.38 -35.11
N ARG A 192 -17.37 -20.65 -35.89
CA ARG A 192 -16.94 -20.01 -37.14
C ARG A 192 -15.96 -18.86 -36.88
N TYR A 193 -16.18 -18.11 -35.80
CA TYR A 193 -15.33 -16.97 -35.41
C TYR A 193 -13.99 -17.41 -34.83
N LEU A 194 -13.93 -18.51 -34.08
CA LEU A 194 -12.67 -19.09 -33.64
C LEU A 194 -11.82 -19.52 -34.85
N VAL A 195 -12.40 -20.26 -35.80
CA VAL A 195 -11.69 -20.67 -37.03
C VAL A 195 -11.22 -19.45 -37.83
N ARG A 196 -12.10 -18.50 -38.14
CA ARG A 196 -11.74 -17.30 -38.91
C ARG A 196 -10.67 -16.46 -38.20
N GLY A 197 -10.66 -16.41 -36.87
CA GLY A 197 -9.61 -15.76 -36.10
C GLY A 197 -8.22 -16.36 -36.39
N ARG A 198 -8.10 -17.69 -36.40
CA ARG A 198 -6.83 -18.38 -36.71
C ARG A 198 -6.35 -18.11 -38.13
N ASP A 199 -7.28 -18.05 -39.08
CA ASP A 199 -6.93 -17.83 -40.48
C ASP A 199 -6.53 -16.36 -40.73
N LEU A 200 -7.21 -15.41 -40.08
CA LEU A 200 -6.79 -13.99 -40.00
C LEU A 200 -5.40 -13.85 -39.35
N TRP A 201 -5.14 -14.58 -38.26
CA TRP A 201 -3.83 -14.59 -37.59
C TRP A 201 -2.72 -15.06 -38.55
N ARG A 202 -2.90 -16.16 -39.28
CA ARG A 202 -1.90 -16.61 -40.27
C ARG A 202 -1.64 -15.53 -41.33
N ALA A 203 -2.69 -14.98 -41.94
CA ALA A 203 -2.56 -13.94 -42.97
C ALA A 203 -1.83 -12.68 -42.47
N SER A 204 -2.03 -12.30 -41.19
CA SER A 204 -1.36 -11.17 -40.56
C SER A 204 0.17 -11.36 -40.38
N PHE A 205 0.67 -12.59 -40.50
CA PHE A 205 2.11 -12.92 -40.51
C PHE A 205 2.64 -13.26 -41.90
N GLU A 206 1.79 -13.71 -42.82
CA GLU A 206 2.17 -13.93 -44.23
C GLU A 206 2.46 -12.62 -44.97
N ARG A 207 1.56 -11.62 -44.85
CA ARG A 207 1.73 -10.33 -45.56
C ARG A 207 1.06 -9.14 -44.86
N ARG A 208 1.87 -8.37 -44.13
CA ARG A 208 1.48 -7.04 -43.61
C ARG A 208 1.59 -5.98 -44.72
N ILE A 209 0.63 -5.06 -44.76
CA ILE A 209 0.59 -3.91 -45.67
C ILE A 209 0.48 -2.60 -44.88
N ALA A 210 1.03 -1.53 -45.46
CA ALA A 210 0.92 -0.19 -44.90
C ALA A 210 -0.48 0.39 -45.10
N ILE A 211 -0.99 1.10 -44.09
CA ILE A 211 -2.36 1.63 -44.07
C ILE A 211 -2.39 3.05 -44.66
N SER A 212 -3.37 3.34 -45.52
CA SER A 212 -3.64 4.69 -45.99
C SER A 212 -4.09 5.61 -44.84
N ALA A 213 -3.45 6.77 -44.72
CA ALA A 213 -3.80 7.81 -43.77
C ALA A 213 -5.18 8.42 -44.04
N GLN A 214 -5.60 8.44 -45.31
CA GLN A 214 -6.95 8.80 -45.75
C GLN A 214 -7.96 7.74 -45.24
N ALA A 215 -7.69 6.46 -45.50
CA ALA A 215 -8.58 5.37 -45.08
C ALA A 215 -8.78 5.29 -43.56
N TRP A 216 -7.74 5.56 -42.76
CA TRP A 216 -7.88 5.73 -41.31
C TRP A 216 -8.71 6.96 -40.95
N THR A 217 -8.43 8.11 -41.58
CA THR A 217 -9.16 9.37 -41.32
C THR A 217 -10.65 9.26 -41.60
N GLU A 218 -11.03 8.55 -42.67
CA GLU A 218 -12.42 8.34 -43.10
C GLU A 218 -13.18 7.40 -42.17
N ARG A 219 -12.58 6.29 -41.72
CA ARG A 219 -13.29 5.23 -40.97
C ARG A 219 -13.14 5.32 -39.44
N ARG A 220 -12.20 6.13 -38.91
CA ARG A 220 -11.94 6.21 -37.45
C ARG A 220 -13.13 6.72 -36.63
N SER A 221 -14.02 7.53 -37.20
CA SER A 221 -15.23 8.01 -36.53
C SER A 221 -16.09 6.86 -36.02
N ASP A 222 -16.26 5.84 -36.87
CA ASP A 222 -17.19 4.74 -36.66
C ASP A 222 -16.57 3.74 -35.68
N TRP A 223 -15.26 3.50 -35.81
CA TRP A 223 -14.44 2.79 -34.84
C TRP A 223 -14.51 3.40 -33.43
N PHE A 224 -14.40 4.72 -33.31
CA PHE A 224 -14.52 5.40 -32.00
C PHE A 224 -15.97 5.44 -31.50
N ALA A 225 -16.97 5.52 -32.38
CA ALA A 225 -18.37 5.42 -32.00
C ALA A 225 -18.70 4.05 -31.40
N GLU A 226 -18.18 2.95 -31.99
CA GLU A 226 -18.28 1.61 -31.41
C GLU A 226 -17.58 1.50 -30.04
N ARG A 227 -16.35 2.04 -29.91
CA ARG A 227 -15.65 2.05 -28.62
C ARG A 227 -16.43 2.81 -27.54
N GLN A 228 -17.02 3.96 -27.87
CA GLN A 228 -17.88 4.71 -26.96
C GLN A 228 -19.17 3.96 -26.60
N GLN A 229 -19.80 3.28 -27.57
CA GLN A 229 -20.94 2.40 -27.30
C GLN A 229 -20.55 1.27 -26.34
N TRP A 230 -19.41 0.60 -26.56
CA TRP A 230 -18.95 -0.49 -25.72
C TRP A 230 -18.61 -0.03 -24.28
N ALA A 231 -18.04 1.17 -24.12
CA ALA A 231 -17.84 1.80 -22.81
C ALA A 231 -19.17 2.14 -22.12
N ALA A 232 -20.16 2.66 -22.85
CA ALA A 232 -21.50 2.94 -22.33
C ALA A 232 -22.28 1.64 -22.00
N THR A 233 -22.00 0.55 -22.71
CA THR A 233 -22.51 -0.80 -22.45
C THR A 233 -21.92 -1.35 -21.15
N ARG A 234 -20.58 -1.32 -21.00
CA ARG A 234 -19.87 -1.69 -19.77
C ARG A 234 -20.38 -0.93 -18.54
N ALA A 235 -20.58 0.38 -18.67
CA ALA A 235 -21.09 1.24 -17.59
C ALA A 235 -22.52 0.89 -17.12
N ARG A 236 -23.29 0.10 -17.89
CA ARG A 236 -24.65 -0.35 -17.51
C ARG A 236 -24.70 -1.72 -16.84
N GLN A 237 -23.58 -2.46 -16.79
CA GLN A 237 -23.50 -3.82 -16.24
C GLN A 237 -22.80 -3.82 -14.87
N PRO A 238 -23.53 -3.82 -13.73
CA PRO A 238 -22.93 -3.63 -12.41
C PRO A 238 -21.85 -4.67 -12.10
N MET A 239 -22.12 -5.94 -12.38
CA MET A 239 -21.18 -7.05 -12.17
C MET A 239 -19.86 -6.88 -12.95
N TRP A 240 -19.89 -6.26 -14.13
CA TRP A 240 -18.68 -5.94 -14.89
C TRP A 240 -17.92 -4.78 -14.25
N VAL A 241 -18.62 -3.72 -13.85
CA VAL A 241 -18.04 -2.56 -13.15
C VAL A 241 -17.51 -2.94 -11.76
N ASP A 242 -18.06 -3.97 -11.12
CA ASP A 242 -17.57 -4.55 -9.86
C ASP A 242 -16.35 -5.46 -10.07
N TYR A 243 -16.36 -6.33 -11.09
CA TYR A 243 -15.19 -7.13 -11.49
C TYR A 243 -13.98 -6.22 -11.78
N ALA A 244 -14.18 -5.24 -12.65
CA ALA A 244 -13.09 -4.38 -13.13
C ALA A 244 -12.54 -3.43 -12.06
N ARG A 245 -13.30 -3.14 -10.99
CA ARG A 245 -12.79 -2.41 -9.81
C ARG A 245 -11.88 -3.25 -8.93
N GLN A 246 -11.95 -4.57 -9.02
CA GLN A 246 -11.07 -5.49 -8.28
C GLN A 246 -9.76 -5.73 -9.06
N ASP A 247 -9.82 -5.80 -10.39
CA ASP A 247 -8.65 -5.96 -11.27
C ASP A 247 -7.91 -4.64 -11.54
N TRP A 248 -7.38 -4.01 -10.49
CA TRP A 248 -6.48 -2.86 -10.62
C TRP A 248 -5.14 -3.23 -11.27
N ALA A 249 -4.77 -4.52 -11.27
CA ALA A 249 -3.49 -5.01 -11.77
C ALA A 249 -3.42 -4.93 -13.29
N ALA A 250 -4.45 -5.39 -13.99
CA ALA A 250 -4.56 -5.24 -15.44
C ALA A 250 -4.59 -3.76 -15.86
N GLN A 251 -5.24 -2.88 -15.09
CA GLN A 251 -5.24 -1.43 -15.37
C GLN A 251 -3.85 -0.80 -15.31
N ARG A 252 -2.92 -1.36 -14.50
CA ARG A 252 -1.53 -0.89 -14.45
C ARG A 252 -0.63 -1.51 -15.52
N HIS A 253 -1.00 -2.66 -16.10
CA HIS A 253 -0.31 -3.28 -17.24
C HIS A 253 -0.32 -2.34 -18.46
N TRP A 254 -1.50 -1.78 -18.78
CA TRP A 254 -1.70 -1.02 -20.01
C TRP A 254 -1.14 0.41 -20.03
N GLN A 255 -0.66 0.96 -18.91
CA GLN A 255 -0.17 2.36 -18.83
C GLN A 255 0.99 2.68 -19.81
N ALA A 256 1.84 1.69 -20.11
CA ALA A 256 2.91 1.83 -21.10
C ALA A 256 2.36 1.91 -22.54
N GLU A 257 1.28 1.17 -22.82
CA GLU A 257 0.58 1.20 -24.11
C GLU A 257 -0.18 2.51 -24.29
N GLU A 258 -0.92 2.96 -23.28
CA GLU A 258 -1.63 4.26 -23.26
C GLU A 258 -0.68 5.41 -23.60
N ALA A 259 0.48 5.48 -22.93
CA ALA A 259 1.48 6.52 -23.17
C ALA A 259 2.06 6.48 -24.60
N ARG A 260 2.34 5.28 -25.11
CA ARG A 260 2.80 5.02 -26.48
C ARG A 260 1.75 5.45 -27.51
N ARG A 261 0.50 5.04 -27.32
CA ARG A 261 -0.63 5.26 -28.22
C ARG A 261 -1.09 6.70 -28.25
N ALA A 262 -1.15 7.36 -27.09
CA ALA A 262 -1.41 8.80 -27.02
C ALA A 262 -0.31 9.62 -27.74
N ALA A 263 0.94 9.14 -27.76
CA ALA A 263 2.01 9.77 -28.53
C ALA A 263 1.87 9.52 -30.05
N ASP A 264 1.46 8.33 -30.48
CA ASP A 264 1.15 8.02 -31.89
C ASP A 264 -0.06 8.80 -32.41
N ALA A 265 -1.13 8.91 -31.61
CA ALA A 265 -2.30 9.73 -31.93
C ALA A 265 -1.93 11.22 -32.12
N ARG A 266 -1.12 11.79 -31.22
CA ARG A 266 -0.62 13.17 -31.36
C ARG A 266 0.26 13.36 -32.60
N ARG A 267 1.13 12.40 -32.93
CA ARG A 267 1.93 12.43 -34.17
C ARG A 267 1.04 12.36 -35.42
N PHE A 268 0.05 11.48 -35.44
CA PHE A 268 -0.89 11.37 -36.55
C PHE A 268 -1.70 12.67 -36.73
N ALA A 269 -2.24 13.23 -35.65
CA ALA A 269 -2.99 14.49 -35.70
C ALA A 269 -2.14 15.67 -36.21
N ALA A 270 -0.87 15.77 -35.77
CA ALA A 270 0.04 16.80 -36.25
C ALA A 270 0.42 16.64 -37.73
N TRP A 271 0.49 15.41 -38.24
CA TRP A 271 0.74 15.11 -39.66
C TRP A 271 -0.50 15.32 -40.53
N GLN A 272 -1.68 14.96 -40.02
CA GLN A 272 -2.97 15.25 -40.64
C GLN A 272 -3.22 16.76 -40.79
N ALA A 273 -2.84 17.56 -39.78
CA ALA A 273 -2.93 19.02 -39.81
C ALA A 273 -1.97 19.70 -40.80
N GLN A 274 -1.13 18.93 -41.49
CA GLN A 274 -0.21 19.37 -42.55
C GLN A 274 -0.55 18.70 -43.90
N ASP A 275 -1.80 18.26 -44.11
CA ASP A 275 -2.27 17.54 -45.31
C ASP A 275 -1.42 16.31 -45.65
N PHE A 276 -1.00 15.57 -44.62
CA PHE A 276 -0.09 14.42 -44.70
C PHE A 276 1.30 14.74 -45.29
N ARG A 277 1.79 15.96 -45.07
CA ARG A 277 3.14 16.42 -45.43
C ARG A 277 3.97 16.72 -44.16
N PRO A 278 5.31 16.60 -44.19
CA PRO A 278 6.13 15.88 -45.16
C PRO A 278 5.94 14.35 -44.97
N ALA A 279 7.01 13.56 -45.08
CA ALA A 279 6.97 12.10 -44.89
C ALA A 279 6.27 11.67 -43.58
N PRO A 280 5.63 10.47 -43.56
CA PRO A 280 4.93 9.95 -42.39
C PRO A 280 5.79 9.98 -41.11
N PRO A 281 5.24 10.41 -39.96
CA PRO A 281 6.00 10.50 -38.72
C PRO A 281 6.37 9.12 -38.20
N PRO A 282 7.58 8.94 -37.60
CA PRO A 282 7.97 7.67 -37.01
C PRO A 282 7.04 7.28 -35.85
N ARG A 283 6.59 6.03 -35.88
CA ARG A 283 5.70 5.42 -34.87
C ARG A 283 6.51 5.03 -33.62
N ALA A 284 5.90 5.03 -32.43
CA ALA A 284 6.61 4.68 -31.20
C ALA A 284 6.85 3.17 -31.07
N ILE A 285 8.09 2.75 -31.30
CA ILE A 285 8.56 1.37 -31.11
C ILE A 285 8.85 1.12 -29.61
N PRO A 286 8.20 0.16 -28.94
CA PRO A 286 8.49 -0.27 -27.57
C PRO A 286 9.97 -0.65 -27.34
N PRO A 287 10.57 -0.37 -26.17
CA PRO A 287 11.98 -0.66 -25.87
C PRO A 287 12.43 -2.12 -26.09
N GLN A 288 11.55 -3.08 -25.82
CA GLN A 288 11.77 -4.51 -26.07
C GLN A 288 11.86 -4.84 -27.56
N TRP A 289 11.05 -4.18 -28.41
CA TRP A 289 11.15 -4.33 -29.86
C TRP A 289 12.37 -3.60 -30.43
N GLN A 290 12.86 -2.50 -29.82
CA GLN A 290 14.12 -1.84 -30.21
C GLN A 290 15.34 -2.80 -30.14
N GLN A 291 15.25 -3.86 -29.33
CA GLN A 291 16.28 -4.91 -29.30
C GLN A 291 16.22 -5.85 -30.52
N ALA A 292 15.07 -5.99 -31.20
CA ALA A 292 14.96 -6.80 -32.40
C ALA A 292 15.73 -6.19 -33.58
N SER A 293 16.35 -7.04 -34.41
CA SER A 293 17.17 -6.59 -35.54
C SER A 293 16.41 -5.74 -36.56
N TRP A 294 15.11 -6.01 -36.77
CA TRP A 294 14.27 -5.23 -37.69
C TRP A 294 13.94 -3.82 -37.21
N ALA A 295 14.02 -3.54 -35.90
CA ALA A 295 13.70 -2.23 -35.33
C ALA A 295 14.88 -1.25 -35.37
N ARG A 296 16.09 -1.74 -35.62
CA ARG A 296 17.33 -0.96 -35.70
C ARG A 296 17.69 -0.50 -37.12
N ASP A 297 16.84 -0.84 -38.10
CA ASP A 297 16.98 -0.50 -39.51
C ASP A 297 16.12 0.75 -39.82
N PRO A 298 16.71 1.95 -39.98
CA PRO A 298 15.94 3.17 -40.23
C PRO A 298 15.22 3.16 -41.58
N HIS A 299 15.71 2.37 -42.54
CA HIS A 299 15.16 2.35 -43.90
C HIS A 299 13.84 1.57 -43.99
N ARG A 300 13.57 0.65 -43.05
CA ARG A 300 12.25 0.00 -42.89
C ARG A 300 11.12 0.94 -42.48
N PHE A 301 11.45 2.09 -41.89
CA PHE A 301 10.48 3.10 -41.46
C PHE A 301 10.46 4.33 -42.38
N ALA A 302 11.29 4.35 -43.43
CA ALA A 302 11.25 5.36 -44.47
C ALA A 302 10.10 5.07 -45.48
N PRO A 303 9.47 6.11 -46.06
CA PRO A 303 8.42 5.90 -47.06
C PRO A 303 8.97 5.34 -48.37
N VAL A 304 8.25 4.38 -48.95
CA VAL A 304 8.62 3.66 -50.19
C VAL A 304 8.80 4.60 -51.40
N ALA A 305 8.21 5.80 -51.35
CA ALA A 305 8.26 6.83 -52.39
C ALA A 305 9.70 7.24 -52.82
N ALA A 306 10.72 7.07 -51.96
CA ALA A 306 12.08 7.49 -52.27
C ALA A 306 12.88 6.51 -53.18
N ALA A 307 12.51 5.22 -53.23
CA ALA A 307 13.31 4.20 -53.90
C ALA A 307 12.98 4.00 -55.39
N ALA A 308 11.75 4.32 -55.81
CA ALA A 308 11.23 3.92 -57.12
C ALA A 308 11.70 4.80 -58.30
N VAL A 309 12.29 5.98 -58.04
CA VAL A 309 12.54 7.01 -59.07
C VAL A 309 13.98 6.98 -59.63
N ALA A 310 14.91 6.24 -59.00
CA ALA A 310 16.35 6.37 -59.27
C ALA A 310 17.03 5.19 -60.00
N GLY A 311 16.33 4.08 -60.28
CA GLY A 311 16.96 2.82 -60.74
C GLY A 311 16.42 2.17 -62.02
N GLY A 312 15.40 2.75 -62.67
CA GLY A 312 14.57 2.03 -63.66
C GLY A 312 15.04 1.98 -65.13
N ALA A 313 16.28 2.36 -65.45
CA ALA A 313 16.64 2.74 -66.83
C ALA A 313 17.39 1.69 -67.69
N ALA A 314 17.79 0.54 -67.15
CA ALA A 314 18.86 -0.29 -67.75
C ALA A 314 18.49 -1.74 -68.18
N VAL A 315 17.19 -2.12 -68.21
CA VAL A 315 16.77 -3.50 -68.59
C VAL A 315 15.62 -3.51 -69.63
N ALA A 316 15.70 -2.63 -70.64
CA ALA A 316 14.64 -2.46 -71.64
C ALA A 316 14.97 -2.97 -73.06
N GLY A 317 16.22 -3.36 -73.34
CA GLY A 317 16.67 -3.64 -74.72
C GLY A 317 16.16 -4.97 -75.33
N GLY A 318 16.11 -6.06 -74.55
CA GLY A 318 15.91 -7.40 -75.10
C GLY A 318 14.47 -7.78 -75.48
N MET A 319 13.45 -7.19 -74.85
CA MET A 319 12.07 -7.66 -74.98
C MET A 319 11.29 -7.04 -76.15
N MET A 320 11.79 -5.99 -76.81
CA MET A 320 11.04 -5.30 -77.86
C MET A 320 11.00 -6.07 -79.19
N ALA A 321 12.07 -6.77 -79.57
CA ALA A 321 12.13 -7.49 -80.85
C ALA A 321 11.09 -8.62 -80.95
N HIS A 322 10.93 -9.42 -79.88
CA HIS A 322 9.95 -10.52 -79.86
C HIS A 322 8.50 -10.01 -79.80
N ASN A 323 8.24 -8.89 -79.11
CA ASN A 323 6.93 -8.25 -79.08
C ASN A 323 6.50 -7.67 -80.44
N ALA A 324 7.43 -7.25 -81.30
CA ALA A 324 7.10 -6.68 -82.60
C ALA A 324 6.42 -7.69 -83.56
N GLN A 325 6.88 -8.95 -83.58
CA GLN A 325 6.23 -10.00 -84.39
C GLN A 325 4.86 -10.39 -83.82
N LEU A 326 4.76 -10.55 -82.49
CA LEU A 326 3.50 -10.81 -81.79
C LEU A 326 2.46 -9.68 -81.96
N ALA A 327 2.91 -8.43 -82.16
CA ALA A 327 2.03 -7.30 -82.46
C ALA A 327 1.43 -7.37 -83.88
N ALA A 328 2.20 -7.83 -84.87
CA ALA A 328 1.74 -7.96 -86.26
C ALA A 328 0.68 -9.07 -86.41
N GLU A 329 0.89 -10.24 -85.81
CA GLU A 329 -0.11 -11.30 -85.77
C GLU A 329 -1.36 -10.87 -84.99
N ARG A 330 -1.19 -10.15 -83.87
CA ARG A 330 -2.32 -9.55 -83.14
C ARG A 330 -3.10 -8.56 -84.00
N GLN A 331 -2.48 -7.74 -84.84
CA GLN A 331 -3.22 -6.81 -85.71
C GLN A 331 -4.10 -7.55 -86.74
N GLN A 332 -3.60 -8.63 -87.35
CA GLN A 332 -4.42 -9.43 -88.28
C GLN A 332 -5.56 -10.16 -87.55
N ALA A 333 -5.28 -10.74 -86.38
CA ALA A 333 -6.32 -11.35 -85.53
C ALA A 333 -7.36 -10.34 -85.02
N LEU A 334 -6.95 -9.10 -84.74
CA LEU A 334 -7.84 -8.01 -84.34
C LEU A 334 -8.70 -7.51 -85.51
N ALA A 335 -8.19 -7.44 -86.73
CA ALA A 335 -8.98 -7.09 -87.92
C ALA A 335 -10.05 -8.15 -88.23
N ALA A 336 -9.69 -9.44 -88.14
CA ALA A 336 -10.65 -10.54 -88.28
C ALA A 336 -11.72 -10.52 -87.16
N ARG A 337 -11.29 -10.27 -85.90
CA ARG A 337 -12.21 -10.07 -84.77
C ARG A 337 -13.10 -8.84 -84.95
N GLN A 338 -12.61 -7.73 -85.50
CA GLN A 338 -13.44 -6.55 -85.78
C GLN A 338 -14.55 -6.85 -86.80
N GLN A 339 -14.28 -7.64 -87.86
CA GLN A 339 -15.35 -8.04 -88.79
C GLN A 339 -16.37 -8.98 -88.15
N GLN A 340 -15.95 -9.91 -87.28
CA GLN A 340 -16.88 -10.74 -86.51
C GLN A 340 -17.68 -9.91 -85.49
N GLN A 341 -17.02 -8.99 -84.79
CA GLN A 341 -17.62 -8.07 -83.82
C GLN A 341 -18.57 -7.08 -84.50
N ALA A 342 -18.34 -6.65 -85.73
CA ALA A 342 -19.28 -5.81 -86.47
C ALA A 342 -20.58 -6.56 -86.81
N ARG A 343 -20.48 -7.83 -87.25
CA ARG A 343 -21.67 -8.68 -87.51
C ARG A 343 -22.39 -9.05 -86.20
N GLN A 344 -21.65 -9.32 -85.13
CA GLN A 344 -22.23 -9.50 -83.81
C GLN A 344 -22.85 -8.21 -83.27
N ALA A 345 -22.26 -7.02 -83.51
CA ALA A 345 -22.79 -5.74 -83.09
C ALA A 345 -24.13 -5.43 -83.78
N GLN A 346 -24.30 -5.76 -85.06
CA GLN A 346 -25.60 -5.61 -85.73
C GLN A 346 -26.69 -6.51 -85.10
N LEU A 347 -26.35 -7.76 -84.73
CA LEU A 347 -27.28 -8.65 -84.02
C LEU A 347 -27.54 -8.19 -82.58
N VAL A 348 -26.51 -7.71 -81.89
CA VAL A 348 -26.58 -7.17 -80.54
C VAL A 348 -27.39 -5.88 -80.49
N ASP A 349 -27.19 -4.92 -81.41
CA ASP A 349 -28.00 -3.69 -81.47
C ASP A 349 -29.46 -3.99 -81.82
N THR A 350 -29.73 -4.98 -82.69
CA THR A 350 -31.11 -5.44 -82.95
C THR A 350 -31.76 -5.98 -81.66
N ALA A 351 -31.04 -6.79 -80.89
CA ALA A 351 -31.48 -7.27 -79.58
C ALA A 351 -31.53 -6.14 -78.52
N ARG A 352 -30.65 -5.15 -78.62
CA ARG A 352 -30.54 -4.00 -77.71
C ARG A 352 -31.72 -3.06 -77.87
N ILE A 353 -32.19 -2.83 -79.09
CA ILE A 353 -33.41 -2.05 -79.37
C ILE A 353 -34.64 -2.73 -78.75
N GLN A 354 -34.78 -4.05 -78.87
CA GLN A 354 -35.82 -4.80 -78.17
C GLN A 354 -35.66 -4.73 -76.64
N GLN A 355 -34.43 -4.88 -76.13
CA GLN A 355 -34.16 -4.83 -74.70
C GLN A 355 -34.32 -3.41 -74.12
N GLU A 356 -34.06 -2.35 -74.88
CA GLU A 356 -34.33 -0.96 -74.52
C GLU A 356 -35.84 -0.69 -74.44
N GLN A 357 -36.65 -1.22 -75.35
CA GLN A 357 -38.11 -1.16 -75.24
C GLN A 357 -38.64 -1.88 -73.98
N VAL A 358 -38.13 -3.07 -73.67
CA VAL A 358 -38.48 -3.78 -72.43
C VAL A 358 -38.02 -3.03 -71.18
N ARG A 359 -36.80 -2.45 -71.20
CA ARG A 359 -36.29 -1.59 -70.11
C ARG A 359 -37.12 -0.33 -69.93
N GLN A 360 -37.60 0.31 -70.99
CA GLN A 360 -38.47 1.49 -70.88
C GLN A 360 -39.81 1.14 -70.21
N GLN A 361 -40.40 -0.02 -70.52
CA GLN A 361 -41.61 -0.49 -69.82
C GLN A 361 -41.33 -0.83 -68.35
N HIS A 362 -40.24 -1.54 -68.06
CA HIS A 362 -39.85 -1.84 -66.68
C HIS A 362 -39.55 -0.58 -65.85
N ALA A 363 -38.81 0.39 -66.41
CA ALA A 363 -38.50 1.65 -65.74
C ALA A 363 -39.76 2.46 -65.40
N LEU A 364 -40.79 2.44 -66.26
CA LEU A 364 -42.07 3.10 -65.98
C LEU A 364 -42.81 2.43 -64.80
N VAL A 365 -42.74 1.10 -64.68
CA VAL A 365 -43.31 0.34 -63.57
C VAL A 365 -42.51 0.54 -62.29
N GLU A 366 -41.17 0.53 -62.34
CA GLU A 366 -40.32 0.84 -61.19
C GLU A 366 -40.54 2.29 -60.70
N GLN A 367 -40.72 3.25 -61.60
CA GLN A 367 -40.99 4.64 -61.24
C GLN A 367 -42.33 4.79 -60.50
N GLN A 368 -43.38 4.05 -60.90
CA GLN A 368 -44.65 4.02 -60.14
C GLN A 368 -44.48 3.35 -58.77
N GLN A 369 -43.72 2.26 -58.68
CA GLN A 369 -43.46 1.57 -57.40
C GLN A 369 -42.62 2.44 -56.45
N GLN A 370 -41.60 3.16 -56.95
CA GLN A 370 -40.80 4.10 -56.19
C GLN A 370 -41.64 5.27 -55.67
N ALA A 371 -42.49 5.88 -56.51
CA ALA A 371 -43.39 6.96 -56.09
C ALA A 371 -44.33 6.52 -54.95
N HIS A 372 -44.85 5.29 -55.01
CA HIS A 372 -45.70 4.74 -53.94
C HIS A 372 -44.89 4.39 -52.66
N ALA A 373 -43.69 3.83 -52.82
CA ALA A 373 -42.79 3.54 -51.70
C ALA A 373 -42.33 4.81 -50.96
N ASP A 374 -42.05 5.89 -51.69
CA ASP A 374 -41.68 7.18 -51.09
C ASP A 374 -42.88 7.89 -50.45
N GLN A 375 -44.09 7.74 -50.99
CA GLN A 375 -45.33 8.17 -50.31
C GLN A 375 -45.50 7.46 -48.95
N MET A 376 -45.28 6.14 -48.91
CA MET A 376 -45.30 5.35 -47.67
C MET A 376 -44.19 5.76 -46.69
N ARG A 377 -42.95 5.99 -47.18
CA ARG A 377 -41.84 6.50 -46.36
C ARG A 377 -42.15 7.87 -45.75
N GLN A 378 -42.77 8.78 -46.52
CA GLN A 378 -43.20 10.09 -46.00
C GLN A 378 -44.29 9.98 -44.93
N GLN A 379 -45.21 9.02 -45.03
CA GLN A 379 -46.19 8.75 -43.97
C GLN A 379 -45.51 8.17 -42.72
N ALA A 380 -44.64 7.17 -42.88
CA ALA A 380 -43.90 6.57 -41.78
C ALA A 380 -43.03 7.60 -41.03
N MET A 381 -42.33 8.48 -41.75
CA MET A 381 -41.50 9.54 -41.16
C MET A 381 -42.34 10.55 -40.36
N ARG A 382 -43.56 10.93 -40.81
CA ARG A 382 -44.47 11.79 -40.05
C ARG A 382 -44.92 11.13 -38.74
N LEU A 383 -45.25 9.84 -38.78
CA LEU A 383 -45.63 9.04 -37.62
C LEU A 383 -44.47 8.94 -36.61
N GLN A 384 -43.26 8.64 -37.09
CA GLN A 384 -42.04 8.60 -36.28
C GLN A 384 -41.73 9.97 -35.66
N GLN A 385 -41.91 11.07 -36.41
CA GLN A 385 -41.67 12.43 -35.90
C GLN A 385 -42.73 12.86 -34.86
N GLN A 386 -43.98 12.39 -34.95
CA GLN A 386 -44.96 12.55 -33.88
C GLN A 386 -44.56 11.77 -32.62
N GLN A 387 -44.19 10.49 -32.76
CA GLN A 387 -43.74 9.65 -31.64
C GLN A 387 -42.50 10.26 -30.94
N ALA A 388 -41.54 10.78 -31.71
CA ALA A 388 -40.36 11.46 -31.17
C ALA A 388 -40.74 12.69 -30.32
N ARG A 389 -41.65 13.55 -30.79
CA ARG A 389 -42.13 14.72 -30.02
C ARG A 389 -42.83 14.32 -28.72
N THR A 390 -43.63 13.25 -28.73
CA THR A 390 -44.28 12.72 -27.52
C THR A 390 -43.27 12.14 -26.54
N ALA A 391 -42.28 11.40 -27.04
CA ALA A 391 -41.19 10.86 -26.21
C ALA A 391 -40.35 11.98 -25.58
N GLU A 392 -40.02 13.03 -26.34
CA GLU A 392 -39.27 14.19 -25.83
C GLU A 392 -40.06 14.97 -24.77
N MET A 393 -41.38 15.13 -24.95
CA MET A 393 -42.26 15.76 -23.97
C MET A 393 -42.29 14.96 -22.64
N ASN A 394 -42.36 13.63 -22.72
CA ASN A 394 -42.28 12.74 -21.55
C ASN A 394 -40.89 12.78 -20.88
N GLN A 395 -39.81 12.84 -21.65
CA GLN A 395 -38.46 13.00 -21.08
C GLN A 395 -38.32 14.33 -20.33
N ARG A 396 -38.86 15.43 -20.88
CA ARG A 396 -38.86 16.75 -20.22
C ARG A 396 -39.65 16.75 -18.91
N SER A 397 -40.81 16.08 -18.84
CA SER A 397 -41.59 15.99 -17.58
C SER A 397 -40.90 15.12 -16.53
N VAL A 398 -40.32 13.98 -16.91
CA VAL A 398 -39.51 13.12 -16.02
C VAL A 398 -38.29 13.86 -15.49
N GLN A 399 -37.57 14.62 -16.33
CA GLN A 399 -36.44 15.45 -15.88
C GLN A 399 -36.86 16.56 -14.91
N GLN A 400 -38.03 17.19 -15.10
CA GLN A 400 -38.55 18.18 -14.15
C GLN A 400 -38.93 17.55 -12.81
N ALA A 401 -39.56 16.37 -12.81
CA ALA A 401 -39.87 15.61 -11.60
C ALA A 401 -38.59 15.21 -10.83
N ALA A 402 -37.58 14.69 -11.54
CA ALA A 402 -36.28 14.32 -10.97
C ALA A 402 -35.57 15.53 -10.34
N ARG A 403 -35.56 16.69 -11.02
CA ARG A 403 -35.00 17.94 -10.46
C ARG A 403 -35.74 18.41 -9.21
N GLN A 404 -37.08 18.29 -9.15
CA GLN A 404 -37.82 18.61 -7.93
C GLN A 404 -37.50 17.65 -6.77
N GLN A 405 -37.33 16.34 -7.04
CA GLN A 405 -36.93 15.38 -6.01
C GLN A 405 -35.52 15.66 -5.49
N GLN A 406 -34.56 15.95 -6.38
CA GLN A 406 -33.19 16.34 -6.01
C GLN A 406 -33.17 17.63 -5.17
N ALA A 407 -33.96 18.65 -5.55
CA ALA A 407 -34.06 19.89 -4.77
C ALA A 407 -34.62 19.64 -3.35
N ARG A 408 -35.66 18.80 -3.21
CA ARG A 408 -36.21 18.42 -1.89
C ARG A 408 -35.22 17.63 -1.05
N ALA A 409 -34.44 16.72 -1.66
CA ALA A 409 -33.40 15.96 -0.97
C ALA A 409 -32.26 16.85 -0.47
N ALA A 410 -31.82 17.83 -1.28
CA ALA A 410 -30.83 18.81 -0.88
C ALA A 410 -31.31 19.71 0.28
N ASP A 411 -32.56 20.18 0.23
CA ASP A 411 -33.14 21.02 1.28
C ASP A 411 -33.30 20.25 2.61
N MET A 412 -33.67 18.96 2.56
CA MET A 412 -33.66 18.05 3.71
C MET A 412 -32.25 17.90 4.30
N ALA A 413 -31.26 17.54 3.49
CA ALA A 413 -29.88 17.34 3.95
C ALA A 413 -29.27 18.63 4.56
N HIS A 414 -29.60 19.80 4.03
CA HIS A 414 -29.14 21.07 4.57
C HIS A 414 -29.76 21.40 5.93
N ARG A 415 -31.04 21.05 6.14
CA ARG A 415 -31.71 21.15 7.46
C ARG A 415 -31.10 20.18 8.48
N GLU A 416 -30.76 18.96 8.08
CA GLU A 416 -30.07 17.99 8.95
C GLU A 416 -28.68 18.49 9.36
N GLN A 417 -27.89 19.01 8.43
CA GLN A 417 -26.60 19.64 8.74
C GLN A 417 -26.74 20.83 9.69
N ALA A 418 -27.73 21.70 9.47
CA ALA A 418 -27.99 22.84 10.36
C ALA A 418 -28.40 22.41 11.78
N ASN A 419 -29.19 21.35 11.91
CA ASN A 419 -29.58 20.78 13.20
C ASN A 419 -28.39 20.10 13.91
N ALA A 420 -27.57 19.33 13.17
CA ALA A 420 -26.36 18.71 13.70
C ALA A 420 -25.34 19.76 14.21
N ALA A 421 -25.15 20.86 13.46
CA ALA A 421 -24.29 21.97 13.89
C ALA A 421 -24.79 22.63 15.18
N ARG A 422 -26.11 22.84 15.33
CA ARG A 422 -26.72 23.36 16.57
C ARG A 422 -26.53 22.41 17.75
N ALA A 423 -26.73 21.10 17.55
CA ALA A 423 -26.49 20.09 18.58
C ALA A 423 -25.02 20.06 19.04
N GLN A 424 -24.05 20.16 18.12
CA GLN A 424 -22.63 20.27 18.47
C GLN A 424 -22.30 21.55 19.24
N GLN A 425 -22.91 22.69 18.90
CA GLN A 425 -22.73 23.94 19.65
C GLN A 425 -23.30 23.82 21.07
N GLN A 426 -24.48 23.21 21.25
CA GLN A 426 -25.06 22.96 22.56
C GLN A 426 -24.21 22.00 23.41
N ALA A 427 -23.69 20.93 22.82
CA ALA A 427 -22.79 20.00 23.51
C ALA A 427 -21.52 20.70 24.03
N ARG A 428 -20.87 21.53 23.21
CA ARG A 428 -19.68 22.30 23.62
C ARG A 428 -19.97 23.34 24.71
N ALA A 429 -21.16 23.95 24.70
CA ALA A 429 -21.56 24.87 25.77
C ALA A 429 -21.67 24.14 27.12
N VAL A 430 -22.36 22.98 27.14
CA VAL A 430 -22.49 22.13 28.33
C VAL A 430 -21.12 21.63 28.82
N GLU A 431 -20.21 21.27 27.91
CA GLU A 431 -18.86 20.85 28.23
C GLU A 431 -18.03 21.97 28.88
N MET A 432 -18.12 23.21 28.38
CA MET A 432 -17.45 24.36 29.00
C MET A 432 -18.00 24.70 30.39
N ASP A 433 -19.32 24.64 30.60
CA ASP A 433 -19.92 24.88 31.93
C ASP A 433 -19.54 23.78 32.93
N GLN A 434 -19.49 22.51 32.51
CA GLN A 434 -18.95 21.43 33.35
C GLN A 434 -17.48 21.67 33.71
N HIS A 435 -16.64 22.07 32.75
CA HIS A 435 -15.23 22.34 33.00
C HIS A 435 -15.04 23.53 33.97
N ARG A 436 -15.87 24.59 33.83
CA ARG A 436 -15.90 25.74 34.74
C ARG A 436 -16.34 25.34 36.15
N ALA A 437 -17.36 24.49 36.30
CA ALA A 437 -17.80 23.96 37.58
C ALA A 437 -16.71 23.10 38.26
N GLN A 438 -16.02 22.25 37.51
CA GLN A 438 -14.89 21.46 38.01
C GLN A 438 -13.72 22.35 38.47
N GLN A 439 -13.41 23.42 37.75
CA GLN A 439 -12.38 24.39 38.16
C GLN A 439 -12.77 25.11 39.45
N ALA A 440 -14.04 25.55 39.59
CA ALA A 440 -14.54 26.16 40.82
C ALA A 440 -14.43 25.21 42.03
N ALA A 441 -14.85 23.95 41.87
CA ALA A 441 -14.76 22.94 42.93
C ALA A 441 -13.31 22.65 43.35
N ARG A 442 -12.37 22.58 42.40
CA ARG A 442 -10.93 22.43 42.70
C ARG A 442 -10.36 23.63 43.46
N MET A 443 -10.75 24.84 43.09
CA MET A 443 -10.33 26.07 43.79
C MET A 443 -10.86 26.09 45.23
N GLU A 444 -12.13 25.73 45.44
CA GLU A 444 -12.72 25.66 46.78
C GLU A 444 -12.04 24.57 47.63
N GLN A 445 -11.81 23.38 47.06
CA GLN A 445 -11.08 22.31 47.74
C GLN A 445 -9.66 22.73 48.14
N GLN A 446 -8.96 23.49 47.29
CA GLN A 446 -7.63 24.02 47.60
C GLN A 446 -7.68 25.10 48.69
N GLN A 447 -8.71 25.94 48.75
CA GLN A 447 -8.92 26.88 49.85
C GLN A 447 -9.20 26.17 51.18
N ARG A 448 -10.11 25.18 51.18
CA ARG A 448 -10.42 24.34 52.35
C ARG A 448 -9.17 23.61 52.86
N ALA A 449 -8.34 23.06 51.96
CA ALA A 449 -7.07 22.42 52.32
C ALA A 449 -6.07 23.39 52.96
N ARG A 450 -5.90 24.60 52.40
CA ARG A 450 -5.04 25.64 53.00
C ARG A 450 -5.51 26.06 54.39
N ALA A 451 -6.81 26.24 54.59
CA ALA A 451 -7.38 26.58 55.90
C ALA A 451 -7.13 25.49 56.94
N ALA A 452 -7.29 24.22 56.56
CA ALA A 452 -6.99 23.08 57.44
C ALA A 452 -5.49 22.99 57.81
N ASP A 453 -4.59 23.29 56.88
CA ASP A 453 -3.14 23.35 57.14
C ASP A 453 -2.75 24.50 58.07
N THR A 454 -3.39 25.67 57.96
CA THR A 454 -3.18 26.78 58.91
C THR A 454 -3.62 26.38 60.32
N ALA A 455 -4.83 25.84 60.47
CA ALA A 455 -5.35 25.39 61.77
C ALA A 455 -4.47 24.29 62.40
N ARG A 456 -3.94 23.35 61.60
CA ARG A 456 -2.97 22.35 62.06
C ARG A 456 -1.66 22.96 62.55
N ARG A 457 -1.14 24.00 61.88
CA ARG A 457 0.07 24.72 62.31
C ARG A 457 -0.15 25.48 63.62
N GLU A 458 -1.31 26.09 63.79
CA GLU A 458 -1.69 26.77 65.04
C GLU A 458 -1.82 25.79 66.20
N GLN A 459 -2.50 24.65 66.00
CA GLN A 459 -2.60 23.57 67.00
C GLN A 459 -1.22 22.99 67.36
N ALA A 460 -0.34 22.74 66.38
CA ALA A 460 1.02 22.28 66.62
C ALA A 460 1.89 23.32 67.35
N GLY A 461 1.69 24.61 67.08
CA GLY A 461 2.32 25.72 67.81
C GLY A 461 1.85 25.78 69.27
N ALA A 462 0.55 25.66 69.51
CA ALA A 462 -0.03 25.63 70.85
C ALA A 462 0.45 24.43 71.67
N ALA A 463 0.52 23.24 71.06
CA ALA A 463 1.05 22.03 71.71
C ALA A 463 2.51 22.21 72.14
N ARG A 464 3.39 22.69 71.24
CA ARG A 464 4.80 22.98 71.57
C ARG A 464 4.96 24.06 72.64
N ALA A 465 4.06 25.05 72.68
CA ALA A 465 4.05 26.08 73.72
C ALA A 465 3.64 25.53 75.10
N GLN A 466 2.76 24.53 75.16
CA GLN A 466 2.44 23.80 76.40
C GLN A 466 3.61 22.89 76.82
N GLU A 467 4.21 22.18 75.87
CA GLU A 467 5.34 21.27 76.09
C GLU A 467 6.57 22.02 76.65
N MET A 468 6.91 23.19 76.10
CA MET A 468 7.97 24.05 76.64
C MET A 468 7.66 24.58 78.05
N ARG A 469 6.39 24.84 78.40
CA ARG A 469 6.01 25.26 79.76
C ARG A 469 6.19 24.13 80.76
N ALA A 470 5.68 22.93 80.44
CA ALA A 470 5.87 21.74 81.28
C ALA A 470 7.37 21.43 81.48
N HIS A 471 8.19 21.56 80.44
CA HIS A 471 9.64 21.35 80.53
C HIS A 471 10.35 22.43 81.37
N ALA A 472 9.89 23.69 81.32
CA ALA A 472 10.40 24.77 82.17
C ALA A 472 10.03 24.57 83.65
N GLU A 473 8.79 24.14 83.94
CA GLU A 473 8.32 23.78 85.28
C GLU A 473 9.10 22.59 85.85
N GLN A 474 9.29 21.53 85.07
CA GLN A 474 10.14 20.39 85.44
C GLN A 474 11.59 20.81 85.72
N GLN A 475 12.14 21.74 84.93
CA GLN A 475 13.49 22.27 85.17
C GLN A 475 13.58 23.15 86.43
N GLN A 476 12.51 23.90 86.78
CA GLN A 476 12.43 24.60 88.06
C GLN A 476 12.37 23.62 89.25
N GLN A 477 11.57 22.55 89.15
CA GLN A 477 11.49 21.50 90.18
C GLN A 477 12.85 20.82 90.40
N MET A 478 13.58 20.46 89.33
CA MET A 478 14.94 19.91 89.47
C MET A 478 15.93 20.90 90.10
N ARG A 479 15.83 22.20 89.81
CA ARG A 479 16.65 23.23 90.49
C ARG A 479 16.32 23.36 91.97
N ALA A 480 15.04 23.22 92.36
CA ALA A 480 14.63 23.20 93.76
C ALA A 480 15.17 21.96 94.50
N ALA A 481 15.07 20.77 93.90
CA ALA A 481 15.62 19.54 94.47
C ALA A 481 17.16 19.55 94.58
N ALA A 482 17.86 20.13 93.60
CA ALA A 482 19.31 20.34 93.68
C ALA A 482 19.71 21.33 94.80
N MET A 483 18.83 22.29 95.12
CA MET A 483 19.03 23.23 96.23
C MET A 483 18.79 22.59 97.60
N SER A 484 17.82 21.68 97.75
CA SER A 484 17.62 20.94 99.02
C SER A 484 18.78 19.98 99.29
N GLN A 485 19.21 19.18 98.29
CA GLN A 485 20.38 18.30 98.43
C GLN A 485 21.66 19.07 98.79
N ARG A 486 21.85 20.28 98.25
CA ARG A 486 23.00 21.13 98.64
C ARG A 486 22.93 21.60 100.09
N ARG A 487 21.74 21.86 100.65
CA ARG A 487 21.58 22.19 102.07
C ARG A 487 21.85 20.98 102.96
N GLU A 488 21.32 19.81 102.60
CA GLU A 488 21.58 18.54 103.31
C GLU A 488 23.09 18.21 103.34
N GLN A 489 23.77 18.35 102.21
CA GLN A 489 25.23 18.17 102.13
C GLN A 489 26.02 19.22 102.93
N GLN A 490 25.51 20.44 103.10
CA GLN A 490 26.12 21.45 103.99
C GLN A 490 25.94 21.09 105.47
N VAL A 491 24.75 20.62 105.87
CA VAL A 491 24.48 20.17 107.25
C VAL A 491 25.36 18.97 107.60
N ALA A 492 25.39 17.93 106.76
CA ALA A 492 26.22 16.75 106.98
C ALA A 492 27.72 17.08 107.06
N ARG A 493 28.21 18.03 106.25
CA ARG A 493 29.61 18.52 106.36
C ARG A 493 29.88 19.26 107.67
N MET A 494 28.92 20.02 108.20
CA MET A 494 29.08 20.66 109.52
C MET A 494 29.09 19.62 110.66
N GLU A 495 28.21 18.63 110.63
CA GLU A 495 28.23 17.53 111.62
C GLU A 495 29.55 16.75 111.58
N GLN A 496 30.01 16.37 110.38
CA GLN A 496 31.28 15.68 110.20
C GLN A 496 32.48 16.53 110.68
N GLN A 497 32.43 17.85 110.51
CA GLN A 497 33.45 18.77 111.04
C GLN A 497 33.37 18.94 112.57
N GLN A 498 32.18 18.86 113.19
CA GLN A 498 32.04 18.83 114.65
C GLN A 498 32.58 17.51 115.24
N GLN A 499 32.23 16.37 114.64
CA GLN A 499 32.74 15.05 115.04
C GLN A 499 34.27 14.97 114.93
N ALA A 500 34.86 15.51 113.86
CA ALA A 500 36.31 15.59 113.69
C ALA A 500 36.98 16.43 114.80
N ARG A 501 36.38 17.56 115.21
CA ARG A 501 36.88 18.38 116.33
C ARG A 501 36.79 17.66 117.67
N ALA A 502 35.69 16.94 117.94
CA ALA A 502 35.54 16.14 119.15
C ALA A 502 36.59 15.02 119.23
N ALA A 503 36.83 14.31 118.12
CA ALA A 503 37.86 13.27 118.04
C ALA A 503 39.29 13.80 118.24
N ASP A 504 39.60 15.00 117.72
CA ASP A 504 40.91 15.61 117.91
C ASP A 504 41.13 16.10 119.37
N MET A 505 40.08 16.59 120.05
CA MET A 505 40.16 16.88 121.49
C MET A 505 40.41 15.62 122.33
N ALA A 506 39.66 14.54 122.07
CA ALA A 506 39.86 13.26 122.78
C ALA A 506 41.29 12.70 122.60
N ARG A 507 41.88 12.83 121.39
CA ARG A 507 43.28 12.47 121.13
C ARG A 507 44.28 13.34 121.93
N ARG A 508 44.01 14.64 122.09
CA ARG A 508 44.84 15.55 122.90
C ARG A 508 44.77 15.21 124.39
N GLU A 509 43.60 14.85 124.90
CA GLU A 509 43.46 14.36 126.29
C GLU A 509 44.23 13.06 126.52
N GLN A 510 44.11 12.08 125.62
CA GLN A 510 44.89 10.83 125.69
C GLN A 510 46.41 11.09 125.61
N ALA A 511 46.87 11.99 124.74
CA ALA A 511 48.28 12.36 124.65
C ALA A 511 48.80 13.07 125.92
N ASN A 512 47.97 13.90 126.56
CA ASN A 512 48.30 14.55 127.82
C ASN A 512 48.32 13.55 129.00
N ALA A 513 47.37 12.61 129.04
CA ALA A 513 47.35 11.53 130.04
C ALA A 513 48.58 10.62 129.92
N ALA A 514 48.98 10.24 128.70
CA ALA A 514 50.20 9.48 128.45
C ALA A 514 51.47 10.24 128.91
N ARG A 515 51.56 11.55 128.65
CA ARG A 515 52.67 12.39 129.15
C ARG A 515 52.68 12.53 130.68
N ALA A 516 51.51 12.59 131.32
CA ALA A 516 51.42 12.59 132.78
C ALA A 516 51.93 11.27 133.38
N GLN A 517 51.57 10.14 132.78
CA GLN A 517 52.09 8.81 133.17
C GLN A 517 53.61 8.69 132.93
N GLU A 518 54.12 9.21 131.81
CA GLU A 518 55.57 9.21 131.53
C GLU A 518 56.35 10.05 132.57
N MET A 519 55.82 11.22 132.96
CA MET A 519 56.44 12.02 134.03
C MET A 519 56.40 11.31 135.40
N GLN A 520 55.31 10.59 135.72
CA GLN A 520 55.24 9.78 136.94
C GLN A 520 56.24 8.62 136.92
N ALA A 521 56.38 7.93 135.78
CA ALA A 521 57.37 6.88 135.59
C ALA A 521 58.81 7.41 135.74
N ARG A 522 59.14 8.53 135.09
CA ARG A 522 60.45 9.20 135.24
C ARG A 522 60.71 9.67 136.69
N ALA A 523 59.68 10.13 137.40
CA ALA A 523 59.80 10.52 138.81
C ALA A 523 60.09 9.31 139.73
N GLN A 524 59.41 8.18 139.51
CA GLN A 524 59.69 6.92 140.23
C GLN A 524 61.11 6.41 139.90
N GLN A 525 61.52 6.47 138.64
CA GLN A 525 62.86 6.05 138.21
C GLN A 525 63.96 6.94 138.83
N GLN A 526 63.72 8.25 139.00
CA GLN A 526 64.62 9.13 139.76
C GLN A 526 64.59 8.86 141.28
N GLN A 527 63.48 8.40 141.85
CA GLN A 527 63.43 7.98 143.26
C GLN A 527 64.23 6.68 143.47
N GLN A 528 64.11 5.70 142.56
CA GLN A 528 64.91 4.47 142.60
C GLN A 528 66.40 4.77 142.41
N ALA A 529 66.79 5.55 141.40
CA ALA A 529 68.19 5.94 141.21
C ALA A 529 68.78 6.71 142.42
N ARG A 530 67.96 7.47 143.16
CA ARG A 530 68.36 8.09 144.44
C ARG A 530 68.43 7.11 145.60
N ALA A 531 67.59 6.07 145.63
CA ALA A 531 67.66 5.00 146.60
C ALA A 531 68.91 4.12 146.39
N ASP A 532 69.24 3.77 145.15
CA ASP A 532 70.45 3.01 144.81
C ASP A 532 71.72 3.80 145.15
N GLN A 533 71.75 5.10 144.84
CA GLN A 533 72.83 6.00 145.27
C GLN A 533 72.87 6.21 146.79
N ALA A 534 71.75 6.09 147.50
CA ALA A 534 71.72 6.11 148.95
C ALA A 534 72.26 4.80 149.55
N ALA A 535 71.94 3.64 148.96
CA ALA A 535 72.49 2.34 149.37
C ALA A 535 74.01 2.27 149.17
N GLN A 536 74.52 2.67 148.00
CA GLN A 536 75.96 2.75 147.72
C GLN A 536 76.68 3.76 148.62
N ARG A 537 76.01 4.86 149.01
CA ARG A 537 76.53 5.78 150.05
C ARG A 537 76.48 5.16 151.44
N ALA A 538 75.49 4.34 151.77
CA ALA A 538 75.40 3.63 153.05
C ALA A 538 76.53 2.60 153.19
N GLU A 539 76.88 1.85 152.15
CA GLU A 539 78.04 0.94 152.17
C GLU A 539 79.36 1.72 152.31
N MET A 540 79.57 2.79 151.53
CA MET A 540 80.76 3.66 151.69
C MET A 540 80.80 4.38 153.05
N GLN A 541 79.65 4.63 153.69
CA GLN A 541 79.58 5.20 155.03
C GLN A 541 79.72 4.14 156.13
N ALA A 542 79.35 2.88 155.91
CA ALA A 542 79.64 1.78 156.84
C ALA A 542 81.15 1.55 157.01
N VAL A 543 81.93 1.76 155.94
CA VAL A 543 83.41 1.74 155.98
C VAL A 543 84.00 2.99 156.67
N ARG A 544 83.25 4.11 156.75
CA ARG A 544 83.76 5.38 157.29
C ARG A 544 83.19 5.76 158.67
N ALA A 545 82.10 5.15 159.09
CA ALA A 545 81.41 5.40 160.37
C ALA A 545 82.01 4.64 161.56
N GLN A 546 83.25 4.15 161.45
CA GLN A 546 84.11 3.96 162.63
C GLN A 546 84.73 5.30 163.10
N GLU A 547 84.70 6.36 162.29
CA GLU A 547 85.25 7.67 162.66
C GLU A 547 84.18 8.78 162.83
N GLN A 548 83.81 8.96 164.10
CA GLN A 548 83.51 10.25 164.76
C GLN A 548 82.09 10.88 164.59
N HIS A 549 81.67 11.63 165.62
CA HIS A 549 80.30 12.14 165.85
C HIS A 549 80.09 13.62 165.46
N ALA A 550 78.84 14.05 165.20
CA ALA A 550 78.08 15.04 166.04
C ALA A 550 77.06 15.98 165.30
N ALA A 551 75.99 16.36 166.03
CA ALA A 551 75.21 17.63 165.98
C ALA A 551 74.15 17.93 164.85
N PRO A 552 73.16 18.86 165.06
CA PRO A 552 71.83 18.81 164.39
C PRO A 552 71.11 20.12 163.90
N ARG A 553 70.05 19.98 163.05
CA ARG A 553 68.86 20.89 162.77
C ARG A 553 69.15 22.30 162.13
N PRO A 554 68.18 23.14 161.60
CA PRO A 554 66.72 23.28 161.85
C PRO A 554 65.75 23.38 160.58
N PRO A 555 64.85 24.39 160.24
CA PRO A 555 63.52 24.12 159.61
C PRO A 555 63.04 25.02 158.38
N ALA A 556 61.73 25.29 158.23
CA ALA A 556 60.96 25.91 157.09
C ALA A 556 60.85 27.47 157.05
N PRO A 557 60.13 28.19 156.11
CA PRO A 557 58.64 28.33 156.09
C PRO A 557 57.97 28.57 154.64
N PRO A 558 56.97 29.48 154.28
CA PRO A 558 55.81 29.09 153.40
C PRO A 558 55.13 30.12 152.37
N HIS A 559 54.03 29.72 151.68
CA HIS A 559 52.84 30.52 151.16
C HIS A 559 52.97 31.60 150.02
N PRO A 560 51.89 32.26 149.47
CA PRO A 560 50.52 31.85 148.99
C PRO A 560 49.99 32.56 147.66
N SER A 561 48.70 32.35 147.29
CA SER A 561 47.77 33.26 146.50
C SER A 561 47.96 33.53 144.97
N GLU A 562 47.06 34.15 144.16
CA GLU A 562 45.56 34.05 143.98
C GLU A 562 45.03 34.55 142.55
N PRO A 563 43.94 35.34 142.23
CA PRO A 563 43.01 34.99 141.10
C PRO A 563 42.89 35.78 139.71
N PRO A 564 41.94 36.72 139.37
CA PRO A 564 41.00 36.47 138.23
C PRO A 564 40.60 37.61 137.20
N ARG A 565 39.81 37.19 136.17
CA ARG A 565 38.66 37.85 135.44
C ARG A 565 38.80 39.11 134.54
N HIS A 566 38.22 39.05 133.33
CA HIS A 566 37.34 40.02 132.59
C HIS A 566 36.87 39.37 131.25
N GLY A 567 35.96 39.86 130.38
CA GLY A 567 35.00 41.00 130.35
C GLY A 567 34.13 40.98 129.04
N PRO A 568 32.92 41.60 128.95
CA PRO A 568 31.98 41.45 127.80
C PRO A 568 31.47 42.78 127.15
N GLU A 569 30.66 42.73 126.07
CA GLU A 569 29.54 43.69 125.85
C GLU A 569 28.42 43.27 124.85
N ARG A 570 27.44 44.16 124.64
CA ARG A 570 26.17 44.04 123.85
C ARG A 570 25.98 45.38 123.03
N PRO A 571 24.81 45.93 122.60
CA PRO A 571 23.39 45.62 122.87
C PRO A 571 22.41 45.71 121.65
N ARG A 572 21.11 45.56 121.97
CA ARG A 572 19.88 45.89 121.20
C ARG A 572 19.67 45.13 119.89
#